data_AF-A0A936KJS6-F1
#
_entry.id   AF-A0A936KJS6-F1
#
_cell.length_a   1.000
_cell.length_b   1.000
_cell.length_c   1.000
_cell.angle_alpha   90.00
_cell.angle_beta   90.00
_cell.angle_gamma   90.00
#
_symmetry.space_group_name_H-M   'P 1'
#
loop_
_entity.id
_entity.type
_entity.pdbx_description
1 polymer ?
#
loop_
_entity_poly.entity_id
_entity_poly.type
_entity_poly.pdbx_seq_one_letter_code
_entity_poly.pdbx_strand_id
1 'polypeptide(L)' 'MKVLIDIPDNEATFGMKVLKSLSFVKKAKPMSVASVDLWEDLKEAAEQVRLHKQGKIKLKTAQDLLNEL' A
#
# COMPACT_ATOMS: atom_id res chain seq x y z
N MET A 1 -1.27 -13.73 5.40
CA MET A 1 -0.19 -12.83 4.97
C MET A 1 -0.50 -12.33 3.57
N LYS A 2 -0.34 -11.04 3.29
CA LYS A 2 -0.46 -10.47 1.94
C LYS A 2 0.92 -9.96 1.54
N VAL A 3 1.36 -10.25 0.33
CA VAL A 3 2.68 -9.88 -0.18
C VAL A 3 2.47 -9.09 -1.47
N LEU A 4 3.13 -7.95 -1.57
CA LEU A 4 3.23 -7.14 -2.79
C LEU A 4 4.48 -7.59 -3.54
N ILE A 5 4.35 -7.83 -4.85
CA ILE A 5 5.44 -8.28 -5.70
C ILE A 5 5.51 -7.32 -6.86
N ASP A 6 6.63 -6.64 -6.99
CA ASP A 6 6.94 -5.79 -8.13
C ASP A 6 7.62 -6.65 -9.20
N ILE A 7 7.04 -6.69 -10.40
CA ILE A 7 7.51 -7.51 -11.52
C ILE A 7 7.50 -6.62 -12.76
N PRO A 8 8.60 -6.57 -13.52
CA PRO A 8 8.64 -5.92 -14.82
C PRO A 8 7.50 -6.40 -15.75
N ASP A 9 6.90 -5.48 -16.52
CA ASP A 9 5.74 -5.79 -17.38
C ASP A 9 5.99 -6.93 -18.38
N ASN A 10 7.22 -7.05 -18.89
CA ASN A 10 7.64 -8.13 -19.78
C ASN A 10 7.59 -9.51 -19.11
N GLU A 11 7.74 -9.58 -17.80
CA GLU A 11 7.72 -10.82 -17.02
C GLU A 11 6.43 -11.03 -16.22
N ALA A 12 5.58 -10.00 -16.08
CA ALA A 12 4.33 -10.06 -15.31
C ALA A 12 3.40 -11.19 -15.75
N THR A 13 3.33 -11.46 -17.06
CA THR A 13 2.52 -12.56 -17.60
C THR A 13 3.05 -13.94 -17.16
N PHE A 14 4.38 -14.10 -17.15
CA PHE A 14 5.02 -15.33 -16.69
C PHE A 14 4.88 -15.49 -15.17
N GLY A 15 5.19 -14.44 -14.41
CA GLY A 15 5.04 -14.41 -12.96
C GLY A 15 3.61 -14.76 -12.52
N MET A 16 2.59 -14.24 -13.22
CA MET A 16 1.19 -14.56 -12.93
C MET A 16 0.85 -16.04 -13.18
N LYS A 17 1.45 -16.68 -14.20
CA LYS A 17 1.26 -18.12 -14.45
C LYS A 17 1.87 -18.96 -13.33
N VAL A 18 3.07 -18.60 -12.87
CA VAL A 18 3.73 -19.27 -11.74
C VAL A 18 2.92 -19.08 -10.46
N LEU A 19 2.48 -17.85 -10.16
CA LEU A 19 1.66 -17.59 -8.97
C LEU A 19 0.34 -18.37 -8.99
N LYS A 20 -0.26 -18.59 -10.16
CA LYS A 20 -1.48 -19.39 -10.29
C LYS A 20 -1.24 -20.90 -10.22
N SER A 21 -0.04 -21.38 -10.54
CA SER A 21 0.29 -22.82 -10.44
C SER A 21 0.57 -23.26 -9.00
N LEU A 22 0.88 -22.32 -8.11
CA LEU A 22 1.09 -22.57 -6.69
C LEU A 22 -0.26 -22.75 -5.97
N SER A 23 -0.55 -23.98 -5.54
CA SER A 23 -1.81 -24.37 -4.87
C SER A 23 -2.11 -23.62 -3.58
N PHE A 24 -1.10 -23.03 -2.94
CA PHE A 24 -1.25 -22.23 -1.72
C PHE A 24 -1.60 -20.75 -2.00
N VAL A 25 -1.43 -20.28 -3.24
CA VAL A 25 -1.78 -18.91 -3.64
C VAL A 25 -3.27 -18.86 -3.96
N LYS A 26 -4.08 -18.51 -2.95
CA LYS A 26 -5.54 -18.46 -3.10
C LYS A 26 -6.03 -17.38 -4.06
N LYS A 27 -5.32 -16.23 -4.13
CA LYS A 27 -5.73 -15.06 -4.92
C LYS A 27 -4.49 -14.27 -5.37
N ALA A 28 -4.12 -14.40 -6.64
CA ALA A 28 -3.21 -13.49 -7.32
C ALA A 28 -4.02 -12.59 -8.26
N LYS A 29 -3.95 -11.27 -8.06
CA LYS A 29 -4.61 -10.29 -8.90
C LYS A 29 -3.61 -9.20 -9.27
N PRO A 30 -3.52 -8.80 -10.55
CA PRO A 30 -2.76 -7.62 -10.91
C PRO A 30 -3.42 -6.39 -10.28
N MET A 31 -2.58 -5.45 -9.88
CA MET A 31 -2.98 -4.17 -9.32
C MET A 31 -2.27 -3.09 -10.15
N SER A 32 -2.96 -2.00 -10.49
CA SER A 32 -2.31 -0.89 -11.19
C SER A 32 -1.36 -0.16 -10.23
N VAL A 33 -0.30 0.46 -10.76
CA VAL A 33 0.66 1.25 -9.98
C VAL A 33 -0.06 2.28 -9.10
N ALA A 34 -0.99 3.04 -9.68
CA ALA A 34 -1.80 4.01 -8.94
C ALA A 34 -2.62 3.41 -7.79
N SER A 35 -3.05 2.15 -7.90
CA SER A 35 -3.77 1.46 -6.82
C SER A 35 -2.81 0.97 -5.73
N VAL A 36 -1.56 0.64 -6.08
CA VAL A 36 -0.51 0.26 -5.12
C VAL A 36 -0.10 1.48 -4.30
N ASP A 37 0.17 2.60 -4.96
CA ASP A 37 0.56 3.86 -4.31
C ASP A 37 -0.54 4.31 -3.33
N LEU A 38 -1.79 4.37 -3.81
CA LEU A 38 -2.93 4.72 -2.96
C LEU A 38 -3.09 3.77 -1.77
N TRP A 39 -2.80 2.48 -1.94
CA TRP A 39 -2.91 1.51 -0.85
C TRP A 39 -1.85 1.74 0.23
N GLU A 40 -0.60 2.03 -0.15
CA GLU A 40 0.46 2.35 0.81
C GLU A 40 0.20 3.71 1.47
N ASP A 41 -0.24 4.73 0.73
CA ASP A 41 -0.61 6.05 1.28
C ASP A 41 -1.70 5.92 2.35
N LEU A 42 -2.76 5.15 2.06
CA LEU A 42 -3.87 4.93 3.00
C LEU A 42 -3.41 4.19 4.26
N LYS A 43 -2.53 3.21 4.09
CA LYS A 43 -1.97 2.42 5.19
C LYS A 43 -1.06 3.27 6.07
N GLU A 44 -0.23 4.12 5.47
CA GLU A 44 0.60 5.08 6.19
C GLU A 44 -0.25 6.10 6.93
N ALA A 45 -1.24 6.70 6.28
CA ALA A 45 -2.17 7.63 6.92
C ALA A 45 -2.93 6.99 8.10
N ALA A 46 -3.40 5.75 7.94
CA ALA A 46 -4.06 5.02 9.03
C ALA A 46 -3.09 4.75 10.20
N GLU A 47 -1.83 4.45 9.92
CA GLU A 47 -0.81 4.25 10.93
C GLU A 47 -0.46 5.55 11.67
N GLN A 48 -0.35 6.68 10.97
CA GLN A 48 -0.18 8.00 11.56
C GLN A 48 -1.34 8.34 12.51
N VAL A 49 -2.59 8.12 12.08
CA VAL A 49 -3.77 8.33 12.95
C VAL A 49 -3.71 7.42 14.18
N ARG A 50 -3.29 6.16 14.03
CA ARG A 50 -3.14 5.23 15.15
C ARG A 50 -2.07 5.68 16.13
N LEU A 51 -0.91 6.14 15.66
CA LEU A 51 0.18 6.66 16.48
C LEU A 51 -0.21 7.96 17.20
N HIS A 52 -1.00 8.81 16.56
CA HIS A 52 -1.55 10.02 17.16
C HIS A 52 -2.51 9.69 18.31
N LYS A 53 -3.42 8.75 18.10
CA LYS A 53 -4.33 8.25 19.15
C LYS A 53 -3.58 7.61 20.33
N GLN A 54 -2.38 7.08 20.11
CA GLN A 54 -1.49 6.57 21.17
C GLN A 54 -0.67 7.66 21.87
N GLY A 55 -0.81 8.93 21.47
CA GLY A 55 -0.04 10.05 22.02
C GLY A 55 1.42 10.08 21.61
N LYS A 56 1.86 9.24 20.65
CA LYS A 56 3.25 9.14 20.21
C LYS A 56 3.66 10.22 19.22
N ILE A 57 2.70 10.77 18.48
CA ILE A 57 2.91 11.84 17.50
C ILE A 57 1.85 12.91 17.64
N LYS A 58 2.22 14.17 17.40
CA LYS A 58 1.25 15.27 17.24
C LYS A 58 0.95 15.40 15.76
N LEU A 59 -0.31 15.19 15.38
CA LEU A 59 -0.74 15.54 14.03
C LEU A 59 -0.84 17.05 13.93
N LYS A 60 -0.45 17.56 12.75
CA LYS A 60 -0.59 18.96 12.40
C LYS A 60 -2.07 19.28 12.21
N THR A 61 -2.55 20.39 12.80
CA THR A 61 -3.95 20.78 12.60
C THR A 61 -4.16 21.33 11.19
N ALA A 62 -5.41 21.33 10.71
CA ALA A 62 -5.72 21.93 9.40
C ALA A 62 -5.34 23.43 9.34
N GLN A 63 -5.41 24.14 10.48
CA GLN A 63 -4.98 25.54 10.58
C GLN A 63 -3.46 25.67 10.45
N ASP A 64 -2.68 24.81 11.11
CA ASP A 64 -1.23 24.82 10.96
C ASP A 64 -0.80 24.49 9.52
N LEU A 65 -1.57 23.64 8.84
CA LEU A 65 -1.30 23.27 7.45
C LEU A 65 -1.55 24.45 6.50
N LEU A 66 -2.61 25.23 6.73
CA LEU A 66 -2.91 26.44 5.97
C LEU A 66 -1.90 27.58 6.20
N ASN A 67 -1.27 27.64 7.38
CA ASN A 67 -0.31 28.69 7.71
C ASN A 67 1.11 28.46 7.13
N GLU A 68 1.40 27.29 6.57
CA GLU A 68 2.70 26.97 5.96
C GLU A 68 2.73 27.05 4.43
N LEU A 69 1.59 27.36 3.81
CA LEU A 69 1.46 27.64 2.36
C LEU A 69 1.49 29.14 2.11
#